data_AF-A0A6N9V2Z4-F1
#
_entry.id   AF-A0A6N9V2Z4-F1
#
_cell.length_a   1.000
_cell.length_b   1.000
_cell.length_c   1.000
_cell.angle_alpha   90.00
_cell.angle_beta   90.00
_cell.angle_gamma   90.00
#
_symmetry.space_group_name_H-M   'P 1'
#
loop_
_entity.id
_entity.type
_entity.pdbx_description
1 polymer ?
#
loop_
_entity_poly.entity_id
_entity_poly.type
_entity_poly.pdbx_seq_one_letter_code
_entity_poly.pdbx_strand_id
1 'polypeptide(L)'
;MSLPPSPRPLRGPRRRSLLASAAGAALLVGCTGGSDSDASGTGPSAADRARARAARDSEALAGRYAAVIAAHPGLAERLGPLREEVVRH
;
A
#
# COMPACT_ATOMS: atom_id res chain seq x y z
N MET A 1 -22.80 42.25 -28.85
CA MET A 1 -23.56 40.98 -28.93
C MET A 1 -22.89 40.08 -29.96
N SER A 2 -22.17 39.05 -29.51
CA SER A 2 -21.76 37.88 -30.30
C SER A 2 -21.30 36.79 -29.34
N LEU A 3 -21.92 35.61 -29.40
CA LEU A 3 -21.57 34.43 -28.62
C LEU A 3 -20.67 33.51 -29.49
N PRO A 4 -19.57 32.94 -28.97
CA PRO A 4 -18.77 31.97 -29.72
C PRO A 4 -19.47 30.60 -29.84
N PRO A 5 -19.14 29.79 -30.88
CA PRO A 5 -19.82 28.52 -31.17
C PRO A 5 -19.45 27.41 -30.18
N SER A 6 -20.43 26.57 -29.84
CA SER A 6 -20.30 25.43 -28.92
C SER A 6 -19.34 24.34 -29.41
N PRO A 7 -18.52 23.73 -28.53
CA PRO A 7 -17.70 22.57 -28.86
C PRO A 7 -18.56 21.29 -28.98
N ARG A 8 -18.26 20.47 -29.99
CA ARG A 8 -18.90 19.15 -30.20
C ARG A 8 -18.30 18.11 -29.22
N PRO A 9 -19.11 17.24 -28.61
CA PRO A 9 -18.58 16.19 -27.73
C PRO A 9 -17.78 15.14 -28.50
N LEU A 10 -16.60 14.79 -27.97
CA LEU A 10 -15.73 13.74 -28.49
C LEU A 10 -16.42 12.37 -28.36
N ARG A 11 -16.49 11.63 -29.47
CA ARG A 11 -16.97 10.24 -29.53
C ARG A 11 -16.11 9.37 -28.60
N GLY A 12 -16.76 8.70 -27.65
CA GLY A 12 -16.12 7.96 -26.56
C GLY A 12 -15.32 6.71 -26.96
N PRO A 13 -14.67 6.06 -25.98
CA PRO A 13 -13.64 5.05 -26.21
C PRO A 13 -14.21 3.74 -26.77
N ARG A 14 -13.51 3.17 -27.76
CA ARG A 14 -13.85 1.88 -28.37
C ARG A 14 -13.64 0.74 -27.37
N ARG A 15 -14.63 -0.15 -27.28
CA ARG A 15 -14.77 -1.30 -26.36
C ARG A 15 -13.65 -2.37 -26.37
N ARG A 16 -12.53 -2.13 -27.05
CA ARG A 16 -11.47 -3.13 -27.28
C ARG A 16 -10.17 -2.87 -26.50
N SER A 17 -10.05 -1.74 -25.81
CA SER A 17 -8.87 -1.40 -24.99
C SER A 17 -9.00 -1.78 -23.50
N LEU A 18 -10.10 -2.39 -23.07
CA LEU A 18 -10.31 -2.75 -21.65
C LEU A 18 -9.62 -4.05 -21.20
N LEU A 19 -8.98 -4.81 -22.10
CA LEU A 19 -8.31 -6.07 -21.74
C LEU A 19 -6.78 -5.95 -21.64
N ALA A 20 -6.23 -4.76 -21.87
CA ALA A 20 -4.80 -4.48 -21.65
C ALA A 20 -4.53 -3.85 -20.26
N SER A 21 -5.46 -3.98 -19.31
CA SER A 21 -5.33 -3.44 -17.94
C SER A 21 -5.18 -4.51 -16.86
N ALA A 22 -5.13 -5.79 -17.23
CA ALA A 22 -5.00 -6.89 -16.26
C ALA A 22 -3.56 -7.12 -15.76
N ALA A 23 -2.54 -6.63 -16.49
CA ALA A 23 -1.14 -6.72 -16.05
C ALA A 23 -0.79 -5.71 -14.93
N GLY A 24 -1.62 -4.69 -14.72
CA GLY A 24 -1.46 -3.71 -13.64
C GLY A 24 -2.08 -4.13 -12.30
N ALA A 25 -2.89 -5.19 -12.28
CA ALA A 25 -3.52 -5.68 -11.06
C ALA A 25 -2.55 -6.49 -10.17
N ALA A 26 -1.46 -7.03 -10.73
CA ALA A 26 -0.44 -7.74 -9.95
C ALA A 26 0.34 -6.80 -9.00
N LEU A 27 0.39 -5.50 -9.28
CA LEU A 27 0.96 -4.50 -8.38
C LEU A 27 -0.09 -3.95 -7.37
N LEU A 28 -1.38 -4.24 -7.57
CA LEU A 28 -2.45 -3.95 -6.61
C LEU A 28 -2.75 -5.15 -5.69
N VAL A 29 -2.28 -6.35 -6.02
CA VAL A 29 -2.27 -7.54 -5.13
C VAL A 29 -1.34 -7.34 -3.92
N GLY A 30 -0.52 -6.29 -3.88
CA GLY A 30 0.23 -5.92 -2.67
C GLY A 30 -0.63 -5.49 -1.48
N CYS A 31 -1.92 -5.17 -1.68
CA CYS A 31 -2.86 -4.80 -0.62
C CYS A 31 -3.90 -5.87 -0.26
N THR A 32 -3.95 -7.01 -0.96
CA THR A 32 -4.75 -8.16 -0.54
C THR A 32 -3.80 -9.28 -0.18
N GLY A 33 -3.70 -9.59 1.11
CA GLY A 33 -2.91 -10.70 1.62
C GLY A 33 -3.15 -11.92 0.75
N GLY A 34 -2.13 -12.32 0.01
CA GLY A 34 -2.17 -13.44 -0.92
C GLY A 34 -2.64 -14.69 -0.19
N SER A 35 -3.83 -15.15 -0.53
CA SER A 35 -4.37 -16.41 -0.04
C SER A 35 -4.92 -17.18 -1.23
N ASP A 36 -4.04 -17.51 -2.16
CA ASP A 36 -4.28 -18.60 -3.09
C ASP A 36 -3.69 -19.89 -2.52
N SER A 37 -4.61 -20.86 -2.38
CA SER A 37 -4.42 -22.31 -2.52
C SER A 37 -3.84 -23.07 -1.33
N ASP A 38 -4.78 -23.67 -0.59
CA ASP A 38 -4.77 -25.06 -0.11
C ASP A 38 -3.40 -25.75 0.03
N ALA A 39 -2.94 -25.88 1.27
CA ALA A 39 -2.02 -26.94 1.64
C ALA A 39 -2.40 -27.45 3.03
N SER A 40 -3.05 -28.62 3.04
CA SER A 40 -3.10 -29.50 4.22
C SER A 40 -1.68 -29.75 4.70
N GLY A 41 -1.28 -29.10 5.79
CA GLY A 41 0.03 -29.28 6.38
C GLY A 41 0.11 -28.56 7.72
N THR A 42 0.70 -29.23 8.71
CA THR A 42 0.98 -28.83 10.11
C THR A 42 1.76 -27.51 10.30
N GLY A 43 1.82 -26.63 9.30
CA GLY A 43 2.48 -25.33 9.36
C GLY A 43 1.57 -24.21 9.87
N PRO A 44 2.17 -23.07 10.29
CA PRO A 44 1.41 -21.89 10.72
C PRO A 44 0.44 -21.47 9.63
N SER A 45 -0.78 -21.08 10.01
CA SER A 45 -1.82 -20.70 9.05
C SER A 45 -1.37 -19.53 8.18
N ALA A 46 -2.02 -19.31 7.04
CA ALA A 46 -1.77 -18.13 6.21
C ALA A 46 -1.91 -16.83 7.02
N ALA A 47 -2.88 -16.78 7.95
CA ALA A 47 -3.07 -15.66 8.86
C ALA A 47 -1.89 -15.47 9.82
N ASP A 48 -1.33 -16.55 10.37
CA ASP A 48 -0.17 -16.46 11.27
C ASP A 48 1.08 -15.94 10.54
N ARG A 49 1.29 -16.38 9.29
CA ARG A 49 2.38 -15.88 8.45
C ARG A 49 2.19 -14.41 8.11
N ALA A 50 0.97 -13.97 7.82
CA ALA A 50 0.66 -12.57 7.58
C ALA A 50 0.91 -11.70 8.81
N ARG A 51 0.50 -12.14 10.01
CA ARG A 51 0.78 -11.42 11.27
C ARG A 51 2.29 -11.35 11.56
N ALA A 52 3.02 -12.45 11.36
CA ALA A 52 4.47 -12.46 11.53
C ALA A 52 5.18 -11.53 10.54
N ARG A 53 4.64 -11.36 9.33
CA ARG A 53 5.15 -10.38 8.36
C ARG A 53 4.87 -8.96 8.83
N ALA A 54 3.65 -8.67 9.24
CA ALA A 54 3.25 -7.34 9.72
C ALA A 54 4.12 -6.89 10.91
N ALA A 55 4.37 -7.77 11.89
CA ALA A 55 5.22 -7.48 13.04
C ALA A 55 6.65 -7.07 12.60
N ARG A 56 7.27 -7.83 11.69
CA ARG A 56 8.60 -7.51 11.16
C ARG A 56 8.64 -6.17 10.40
N ASP A 57 7.58 -5.87 9.65
CA ASP A 57 7.48 -4.61 8.91
C ASP A 57 7.31 -3.42 9.86
N SER A 58 6.55 -3.57 10.95
CA SER A 58 6.43 -2.59 12.03
C SER A 58 7.78 -2.34 12.71
N GLU A 59 8.52 -3.38 13.08
CA GLU A 59 9.86 -3.25 13.67
C GLU A 59 10.82 -2.50 12.74
N ALA A 60 10.84 -2.85 11.45
CA ALA A 60 11.68 -2.16 10.47
C ALA A 60 11.29 -0.69 10.30
N LEU A 61 10.00 -0.37 10.38
CA LEU A 61 9.51 1.01 10.35
C LEU A 61 9.91 1.78 11.62
N ALA A 62 9.81 1.17 12.81
CA ALA A 62 10.27 1.76 14.06
C ALA A 62 11.77 2.09 14.02
N GLY A 63 12.58 1.20 13.44
CA GLY A 63 14.01 1.43 13.23
C GLY A 63 14.29 2.65 12.34
N ARG A 64 13.51 2.85 11.28
CA ARG A 64 13.64 4.04 10.42
C ARG A 64 13.31 5.34 11.16
N TYR A 65 12.26 5.36 11.98
CA TYR A 65 11.96 6.51 12.82
C TYR A 65 13.08 6.80 13.82
N ALA A 66 13.63 5.77 14.46
CA ALA A 66 14.76 5.94 15.38
C ALA A 66 15.99 6.54 14.68
N ALA A 67 16.32 6.07 13.46
CA ALA A 67 17.42 6.61 12.68
C ALA A 67 17.21 8.09 12.30
N VAL A 68 15.98 8.48 11.91
CA VAL A 68 15.65 9.88 11.61
C VAL A 68 15.75 10.75 12.86
N ILE A 69 15.26 10.28 14.01
CA ILE A 69 15.37 11.02 15.28
C ILE A 69 16.83 11.19 15.68
N ALA A 70 17.67 10.16 15.52
CA ALA A 70 19.09 10.24 15.81
C ALA A 70 19.83 11.25 14.90
N ALA A 71 19.48 11.30 13.60
CA ALA A 71 20.05 12.26 12.67
C ALA A 71 19.50 13.68 12.87
N HIS A 72 18.26 13.81 13.34
CA HIS A 72 17.56 15.10 13.50
C HIS A 72 16.85 15.18 14.87
N PRO A 73 17.60 15.46 15.95
CA PRO A 73 17.03 15.49 17.30
C PRO A 73 15.87 16.48 17.47
N GLY A 74 15.86 17.58 16.72
CA GLY A 74 14.77 18.56 16.74
C GLY A 74 13.40 18.03 16.25
N LEU A 75 13.37 16.85 15.63
CA LEU A 75 12.13 16.17 15.22
C LEU A 75 11.64 15.13 16.25
N ALA A 76 12.39 14.89 17.33
CA ALA A 76 12.09 13.86 18.33
C ALA A 76 10.68 14.01 18.92
N GLU A 77 10.27 15.22 19.29
CA GLU A 77 8.94 15.50 19.87
C GLU A 77 7.78 15.16 18.92
N ARG A 78 8.01 15.31 17.60
CA ARG A 78 6.97 15.04 16.60
C ARG A 78 6.94 13.57 16.18
N LEU A 79 8.11 12.92 16.12
CA LEU A 79 8.25 11.55 15.63
C LEU A 79 8.20 10.50 16.74
N GLY A 80 8.46 10.88 17.99
CA GLY A 80 8.42 10.01 19.17
C GLY A 80 7.08 9.28 19.32
N PRO A 81 5.94 10.01 19.37
CA PRO A 81 4.63 9.40 19.49
C PRO A 81 4.27 8.46 18.33
N LEU A 82 4.68 8.81 17.10
CA LEU A 82 4.45 7.97 15.92
C LEU A 82 5.26 6.66 16.00
N ARG A 83 6.50 6.74 16.47
CA ARG A 83 7.34 5.55 16.69
C ARG A 83 6.76 4.65 17.78
N GLU A 84 6.25 5.23 18.87
CA GLU A 84 5.62 4.47 19.95
C GLU A 84 4.40 3.70 19.49
N GLU A 85 3.54 4.31 18.66
CA GLU A 85 2.42 3.60 18.05
C GLU A 85 2.89 2.39 17.22
N VAL A 86 3.91 2.59 16.39
CA VAL A 86 4.44 1.51 15.53
C VAL A 86 5.03 0.36 16.37
N VAL A 87 5.64 0.65 17.51
CA VAL A 87 6.20 -0.37 18.42
C VAL A 87 5.11 -1.18 19.15
N ARG A 88 3.88 -0.69 19.23
CA ARG A 88 2.76 -1.44 19.83
C ARG A 88 2.19 -2.54 18.93
N HIS A 89 2.56 -2.57 17.64
CA HIS A 89 2.08 -3.53 16.65
C HIS A 89 3.02 -4.70 16.45
#